data_AF-A0A2G6ZRJ7-F1
#
_entry.id   AF-A0A2G6ZRJ7-F1
#
_cell.length_a   1.000
_cell.length_b   1.000
_cell.length_c   1.000
_cell.angle_alpha   90.00
_cell.angle_beta   90.00
_cell.angle_gamma   90.00
#
_symmetry.space_group_name_H-M   'P 1'
#
loop_
_entity.id
_entity.type
_entity.pdbx_description
1 polymer ?
#
loop_
_entity_poly.entity_id
_entity_poly.type
_entity_poly.pdbx_seq_one_letter_code
_entity_poly.pdbx_strand_id
1 'polypeptide(L)'
;MIDSQRVPAALRHLIPLAQKFGISDDLAREAIVSSSSMAEIKVLKQAVQANNALLDAWLAGPEATDPCFSNEYIAFSAMRMAADFA
;
A
#
# COMPACT_ATOMS: atom_id res chain seq x y z
N MET A 1 6.31 11.84 -0.22
CA MET A 1 6.84 11.25 -1.46
C MET A 1 7.52 9.94 -1.07
N ILE A 2 7.25 8.84 -1.79
CA ILE A 2 7.80 7.51 -1.51
C ILE A 2 9.23 7.42 -2.08
N ASP A 3 10.20 7.07 -1.25
CA ASP A 3 11.56 6.72 -1.65
C ASP A 3 11.63 5.25 -2.07
N SER A 4 11.87 5.04 -3.37
CA SER A 4 12.00 3.69 -3.94
C SER A 4 13.13 2.84 -3.34
N GLN A 5 14.17 3.45 -2.76
CA GLN A 5 15.28 2.71 -2.15
C GLN A 5 14.90 2.09 -0.81
N ARG A 6 13.86 2.61 -0.15
CA ARG A 6 13.29 2.04 1.07
C ARG A 6 12.24 0.96 0.82
N VAL A 7 11.83 0.76 -0.45
CA VAL A 7 10.91 -0.29 -0.87
C VAL A 7 11.71 -1.47 -1.45
N PRO A 8 11.42 -2.73 -1.04
CA PRO A 8 12.03 -3.91 -1.64
C PRO A 8 11.90 -3.89 -3.16
N ALA A 9 12.98 -4.25 -3.87
CA ALA A 9 13.04 -4.13 -5.33
C ALA A 9 11.85 -4.83 -6.03
N ALA A 10 11.44 -5.99 -5.52
CA ALA A 10 10.30 -6.74 -6.03
C ALA A 10 8.95 -6.02 -5.90
N LEU A 11 8.80 -5.08 -4.95
CA LEU A 11 7.56 -4.36 -4.67
C LEU A 11 7.52 -2.93 -5.25
N ARG A 12 8.64 -2.42 -5.78
CA ARG A 12 8.71 -1.05 -6.32
C ARG A 12 7.71 -0.75 -7.43
N HIS A 13 7.30 -1.77 -8.18
CA HIS A 13 6.28 -1.64 -9.22
C HIS A 13 4.89 -1.26 -8.65
N LEU A 14 4.66 -1.45 -7.35
CA LEU A 14 3.43 -1.05 -6.66
C LEU A 14 3.46 0.39 -6.16
N ILE A 15 4.59 1.09 -6.26
CA ILE A 15 4.72 2.48 -5.77
C ILE A 15 3.63 3.41 -6.30
N PRO A 16 3.24 3.39 -7.60
CA PRO A 16 2.15 4.24 -8.08
C PRO A 16 0.81 3.94 -7.39
N LEU A 17 0.52 2.67 -7.08
CA LEU A 17 -0.68 2.29 -6.34
C LEU A 17 -0.58 2.73 -4.88
N ALA A 18 0.58 2.59 -4.24
CA ALA A 18 0.80 3.08 -2.88
C ALA A 18 0.73 4.62 -2.79
N GLN A 19 1.14 5.34 -3.81
CA GLN A 19 0.99 6.81 -3.87
C GLN A 19 -0.49 7.24 -3.97
N LYS A 20 -1.31 6.46 -4.69
CA LYS A 20 -2.73 6.78 -4.87
C LYS A 20 -3.59 6.30 -3.69
N PHE A 21 -3.43 5.05 -3.29
CA PHE A 21 -4.31 4.37 -2.33
C PHE A 21 -3.68 4.22 -0.92
N GLY A 22 -2.38 4.47 -0.78
CA GLY A 22 -1.64 4.39 0.48
C GLY A 22 -1.74 5.64 1.34
N ILE A 23 -2.94 6.19 1.49
CA ILE A 23 -3.18 7.39 2.30
C ILE A 23 -3.36 6.96 3.76
N SER A 24 -2.56 7.53 4.66
CA SER A 24 -2.60 7.17 6.09
C SER A 24 -3.87 7.61 6.80
N ASP A 25 -4.46 8.74 6.37
CA ASP A 25 -5.74 9.21 6.88
C ASP A 25 -6.89 8.36 6.33
N ASP A 26 -7.71 7.82 7.22
CA ASP A 26 -8.73 6.84 6.87
C ASP A 26 -9.87 7.45 6.04
N LEU A 27 -10.31 8.68 6.36
CA LEU A 27 -11.38 9.37 5.65
C LEU A 27 -10.94 9.78 4.24
N ALA A 28 -9.70 10.27 4.11
CA ALA A 28 -9.13 10.61 2.81
C ALA A 28 -8.91 9.36 1.95
N ARG A 29 -8.46 8.25 2.55
CA ARG A 29 -8.30 6.96 1.86
C ARG A 29 -9.65 6.43 1.36
N GLU A 30 -10.68 6.47 2.20
CA GLU A 30 -12.04 6.09 1.83
C GLU A 30 -12.56 6.94 0.66
N ALA A 31 -12.41 8.26 0.71
CA ALA A 31 -12.83 9.14 -0.37
C ALA A 31 -12.15 8.82 -1.72
N ILE A 32 -10.85 8.47 -1.72
CA ILE A 32 -10.15 8.04 -2.95
C ILE A 32 -10.65 6.68 -3.44
N VAL A 33 -10.91 5.73 -2.54
CA VAL A 33 -11.46 4.43 -2.91
C VAL A 33 -12.85 4.58 -3.52
N SER A 34 -13.75 5.31 -2.86
CA SER A 34 -15.14 5.51 -3.32
C SER A 34 -15.24 6.30 -4.63
N SER A 35 -14.28 7.20 -4.91
CA SER A 35 -14.25 7.98 -6.14
C SER A 35 -13.49 7.29 -7.29
N SER A 36 -12.78 6.18 -7.02
CA SER A 36 -12.07 5.42 -8.04
C SER A 36 -12.99 4.54 -8.86
N SER A 37 -12.64 4.31 -10.12
CA SER A 37 -13.40 3.41 -10.98
C SER A 37 -13.27 1.95 -10.55
N MET A 38 -14.27 1.12 -10.88
CA MET A 38 -14.20 -0.33 -10.63
C MET A 38 -12.97 -0.99 -11.26
N ALA A 39 -12.51 -0.48 -12.41
CA ALA A 39 -11.32 -0.98 -13.07
C ALA A 39 -10.05 -0.73 -12.23
N GLU A 40 -9.93 0.46 -11.64
CA GLU A 40 -8.80 0.80 -10.76
C GLU A 40 -8.83 0.01 -9.46
N ILE A 41 -10.01 -0.19 -8.86
CA ILE A 41 -10.17 -1.04 -7.67
C ILE A 41 -9.79 -2.49 -7.99
N LYS A 42 -10.19 -3.00 -9.15
CA LYS A 42 -9.80 -4.34 -9.60
C LYS A 42 -8.29 -4.47 -9.74
N VAL A 43 -7.63 -3.47 -10.34
CA VAL A 43 -6.15 -3.44 -10.47
C VAL A 43 -5.50 -3.42 -9.09
N LEU A 44 -5.97 -2.58 -8.16
CA LEU A 44 -5.48 -2.51 -6.78
C LEU A 44 -5.56 -3.88 -6.09
N LYS A 45 -6.75 -4.49 -6.08
CA LYS A 45 -6.97 -5.81 -5.44
C LYS A 45 -6.11 -6.90 -6.05
N GLN A 46 -6.01 -6.96 -7.38
CA GLN A 46 -5.18 -7.94 -8.07
C GLN A 46 -3.69 -7.76 -7.75
N ALA A 47 -3.22 -6.51 -7.70
CA ALA A 47 -1.82 -6.21 -7.41
C ALA A 47 -1.43 -6.57 -5.97
N VAL A 48 -2.30 -6.27 -4.99
CA VAL A 48 -2.11 -6.67 -3.59
C VAL A 48 -2.13 -8.19 -3.45
N GLN A 49 -3.13 -8.86 -4.04
CA GLN A 49 -3.24 -10.32 -3.96
C GLN A 49 -2.05 -11.04 -4.60
N ALA A 50 -1.60 -10.59 -5.78
CA ALA A 50 -0.47 -11.18 -6.49
C ALA A 50 0.86 -11.04 -5.73
N ASN A 51 0.96 -10.04 -4.84
CA ASN A 51 2.17 -9.77 -4.06
C ASN A 51 1.99 -10.07 -2.57
N ASN A 52 0.90 -10.73 -2.15
CA ASN A 52 0.54 -10.84 -0.73
C ASN A 52 1.67 -11.43 0.13
N ALA A 53 2.32 -12.50 -0.34
CA ALA A 53 3.44 -13.11 0.40
C ALA A 53 4.65 -12.18 0.57
N LEU A 54 4.97 -11.37 -0.46
CA LEU A 54 6.08 -10.41 -0.39
C LEU A 54 5.73 -9.21 0.50
N LEU A 55 4.47 -8.77 0.44
CA LEU A 55 3.96 -7.71 1.30
C LEU A 55 3.93 -8.16 2.76
N ASP A 56 3.49 -9.38 3.05
CA ASP A 56 3.52 -9.95 4.40
C ASP A 56 4.95 -10.07 4.92
N ALA A 57 5.86 -10.63 4.12
CA ALA A 57 7.25 -10.79 4.51
C ALA A 57 7.94 -9.45 4.84
N TRP A 58 7.64 -8.40 4.10
CA TRP A 58 8.22 -7.08 4.35
C TRP A 58 7.52 -6.33 5.48
N LEU A 59 6.19 -6.23 5.44
CA LEU A 59 5.42 -5.42 6.39
C LEU A 59 5.28 -6.08 7.77
N ALA A 60 5.48 -7.39 7.89
CA ALA A 60 5.66 -8.06 9.18
C ALA A 60 7.14 -8.17 9.60
N GLY A 61 8.04 -7.49 8.88
CA GLY A 61 9.48 -7.47 9.14
C GLY A 61 9.87 -6.56 10.31
N PRO A 62 11.17 -6.21 10.44
CA PRO A 62 11.70 -5.47 11.58
C PRO A 62 10.99 -4.14 11.86
N GLU A 63 10.58 -3.44 10.80
CA GLU A 63 9.91 -2.14 10.88
C GLU A 63 8.51 -2.24 11.54
N ALA A 64 7.89 -3.42 11.58
CA ALA A 64 6.59 -3.64 12.24
C ALA A 64 6.62 -3.38 13.75
N THR A 65 7.81 -3.43 14.35
CA THR A 65 8.04 -3.17 15.78
C THR A 65 8.78 -1.86 16.05
N ASP A 66 9.06 -1.08 15.01
CA ASP A 66 9.80 0.18 15.13
C ASP A 66 8.90 1.28 15.73
N PRO A 67 9.39 2.11 16.66
CA PRO A 67 8.64 3.28 17.14
C PRO A 67 8.42 4.36 16.07
N CYS A 68 9.16 4.34 14.94
CA CYS A 68 9.08 5.34 13.90
C CYS A 68 9.00 4.69 12.50
N PHE A 69 7.78 4.55 11.99
CA PHE A 69 7.54 4.00 10.66
C PHE A 69 7.92 4.98 9.55
N SER A 70 8.51 4.45 8.49
CA SER A 70 8.76 5.20 7.26
C SER A 70 7.49 5.49 6.49
N ASN A 71 7.56 6.52 5.64
CA ASN A 71 6.44 6.87 4.76
C ASN A 71 6.09 5.73 3.80
N GLU A 72 7.09 4.96 3.37
CA GLU A 72 6.90 3.81 2.48
C GLU A 72 6.15 2.69 3.18
N TYR A 73 6.56 2.35 4.40
CA TYR A 73 5.89 1.34 5.22
C TYR A 73 4.42 1.72 5.48
N ILE A 74 4.18 2.98 5.87
CA ILE A 74 2.82 3.49 6.10
C ILE A 74 2.01 3.42 4.81
N ALA A 75 2.55 3.90 3.68
CA ALA A 75 1.82 3.93 2.42
C ALA A 75 1.47 2.53 1.92
N PHE A 76 2.38 1.57 2.00
CA PHE A 76 2.10 0.20 1.58
C PHE A 76 1.12 -0.52 2.53
N SER A 77 1.18 -0.24 3.84
CA SER A 77 0.20 -0.75 4.81
C SER A 77 -1.20 -0.18 4.54
N ALA A 78 -1.30 1.13 4.33
CA ALA A 78 -2.55 1.79 3.98
C ALA A 78 -3.10 1.33 2.63
N MET A 79 -2.24 1.08 1.64
CA MET A 79 -2.65 0.55 0.34
C MET A 79 -3.27 -0.85 0.47
N ARG A 80 -2.74 -1.71 1.35
CA ARG A 80 -3.36 -3.01 1.66
C ARG A 80 -4.74 -2.84 2.28
N MET A 81 -4.86 -1.97 3.28
CA MET A 81 -6.16 -1.67 3.89
C MET A 81 -7.15 -1.20 2.82
N ALA A 82 -6.75 -0.28 1.92
CA ALA A 82 -7.57 0.15 0.78
C ALA A 82 -8.05 -1.01 -0.09
N ALA A 83 -7.19 -1.99 -0.38
CA ALA A 83 -7.58 -3.16 -1.17
C ALA A 83 -8.58 -4.07 -0.43
N ASP A 84 -8.45 -4.19 0.89
CA ASP A 84 -9.27 -5.07 1.71
C ASP A 84 -10.71 -4.55 1.90
N PHE A 85 -10.91 -3.24 2.03
CA PHE A 85 -12.26 -2.66 2.24
C PHE A 85 -12.95 -2.13 0.97
N ALA A 86 -12.22 -2.01 -0.16
CA ALA A 86 -12.79 -1.60 -1.45
C ALA A 86 -13.67 -2.68 -2.09
#